data_AF-A0A170YLZ0-F1
#
_entry.id   AF-A0A170YLZ0-F1
#
_cell.length_a   1.000
_cell.length_b   1.000
_cell.length_c   1.000
_cell.angle_alpha   90.00
_cell.angle_beta   90.00
_cell.angle_gamma   90.00
#
_symmetry.space_group_name_H-M   'P 1'
#
loop_
_entity.id
_entity.type
_entity.pdbx_description
1 polymer ?
#
loop_
_entity_poly.entity_id
_entity_poly.type
_entity_poly.pdbx_seq_one_letter_code
_entity_poly.pdbx_strand_id
1 'polypeptide(L)'
;GTFCFIALQSKVNIHEQLPKYLGGDVKILTTPCAILETESLGPQVYGAMLILKQFPIHQCGHKDPVGAPNCIRNMLNRNNPNRYILATQDRDLQKIARRIPGTPLLYIHNKAPTLEQPSFKTSFIAQKKLRNSCELSKTEKKALKEYKTAVLGPEPPKRRRKKKKGGPNPLSCKKKKKKTQQEN
;
A
#
# COMPACT_ATOMS: atom_id res chain seq x y z
N GLY A 1 7.37 -15.73 11.03
CA GLY A 1 8.11 -16.80 10.34
C GLY A 1 8.55 -16.42 8.93
N THR A 2 7.60 -16.29 7.99
CA THR A 2 7.87 -16.27 6.53
C THR A 2 8.88 -15.21 6.07
N PHE A 3 8.83 -13.99 6.64
CA PHE A 3 9.80 -12.94 6.31
C PHE A 3 11.24 -13.33 6.67
N CYS A 4 11.46 -13.86 7.87
CA CYS A 4 12.78 -14.31 8.32
C CYS A 4 13.28 -15.51 7.51
N PHE A 5 12.37 -16.41 7.11
CA PHE A 5 12.70 -17.54 6.25
C PHE A 5 13.22 -17.08 4.88
N ILE A 6 12.51 -16.17 4.21
CA ILE A 6 12.97 -15.63 2.92
C ILE A 6 14.23 -14.76 3.09
N ALA A 7 14.36 -14.03 4.20
CA ALA A 7 15.58 -13.27 4.50
C ALA A 7 16.80 -14.17 4.58
N LEU A 8 16.68 -15.30 5.28
CA LEU A 8 17.75 -16.29 5.38
C LEU A 8 18.11 -16.88 4.00
N GLN A 9 17.12 -17.29 3.21
CA GLN A 9 17.34 -17.81 1.85
C GLN A 9 18.00 -16.79 0.92
N SER A 10 17.61 -15.52 1.05
CA SER A 10 18.09 -14.42 0.22
C SER A 10 19.42 -13.83 0.73
N LYS A 11 19.95 -14.35 1.84
CA LYS A 11 21.15 -13.83 2.54
C LYS A 11 21.03 -12.35 2.92
N VAL A 12 19.83 -11.96 3.36
CA VAL A 12 19.51 -10.60 3.86
C VAL A 12 19.69 -10.57 5.37
N ASN A 13 20.69 -9.82 5.84
CA ASN A 13 20.85 -9.56 7.27
C ASN A 13 19.84 -8.50 7.71
N ILE A 14 18.78 -8.93 8.40
CA ILE A 14 17.66 -8.07 8.78
C ILE A 14 18.10 -6.93 9.70
N HIS A 15 18.95 -7.21 10.69
CA HIS A 15 19.37 -6.23 11.70
C HIS A 15 20.24 -5.12 11.12
N GLU A 16 20.99 -5.42 10.05
CA GLU A 16 21.87 -4.45 9.39
C GLU A 16 21.17 -3.72 8.24
N GLN A 17 20.42 -4.46 7.41
CA GLN A 17 19.86 -3.90 6.18
C GLN A 17 18.60 -3.06 6.43
N LEU A 18 17.74 -3.42 7.40
CA LEU A 18 16.51 -2.66 7.63
C LEU A 18 16.76 -1.23 8.14
N PRO A 19 17.66 -0.98 9.10
CA PRO A 19 17.98 0.39 9.51
C PRO A 19 18.56 1.22 8.36
N LYS A 20 19.50 0.64 7.58
CA LYS A 20 20.08 1.29 6.40
C LYS A 20 19.02 1.63 5.35
N TYR A 21 18.09 0.71 5.11
CA TYR A 21 17.02 0.89 4.12
C TYR A 21 15.97 1.93 4.54
N LEU A 22 15.60 1.96 5.83
CA LEU A 22 14.62 2.90 6.36
C LEU A 22 15.22 4.26 6.74
N GLY A 23 16.56 4.39 6.72
CA GLY A 23 17.26 5.65 6.99
C GLY A 23 17.21 6.09 8.45
N GLY A 24 17.14 5.15 9.39
CA GLY A 24 17.09 5.46 10.82
C GLY A 24 17.11 4.21 11.71
N ASP A 25 17.03 4.43 13.03
CA ASP A 25 17.00 3.34 14.00
C ASP A 25 15.68 2.59 13.94
N VAL A 26 15.77 1.25 13.88
CA VAL A 26 14.60 0.38 13.73
C VAL A 26 14.57 -0.63 14.85
N LYS A 27 13.50 -0.61 15.64
CA LYS A 27 13.22 -1.65 16.63
C LYS A 27 12.43 -2.79 15.98
N ILE A 28 13.12 -3.88 15.66
CA ILE A 28 12.49 -5.09 15.11
C ILE A 28 11.90 -5.90 16.27
N LEU A 29 10.65 -6.35 16.13
CA LEU A 29 9.93 -7.06 17.19
C LEU A 29 9.35 -8.36 16.64
N THR A 30 9.15 -9.33 17.54
CA THR A 30 8.40 -10.57 17.27
C THR A 30 7.30 -10.79 18.31
N THR A 31 6.48 -11.82 18.15
CA THR A 31 5.46 -12.22 19.14
C THR A 31 5.69 -13.66 19.60
N PRO A 32 5.24 -14.03 20.82
CA PRO A 32 5.29 -15.42 21.29
C PRO A 32 4.59 -16.38 20.31
N CYS A 33 3.42 -15.97 19.80
CA CYS A 33 2.66 -16.74 18.81
C CYS A 33 3.48 -17.02 17.54
N ALA A 34 4.25 -16.05 17.05
CA ALA A 34 5.07 -16.23 15.85
C ALA A 34 6.26 -17.16 16.07
N ILE A 35 6.83 -17.17 17.28
CA ILE A 35 7.91 -18.10 17.66
C ILE A 35 7.34 -19.53 17.74
N LEU A 36 6.24 -19.71 18.47
CA LEU A 36 5.59 -21.02 18.66
C LEU A 36 5.08 -21.61 17.34
N GLU A 37 4.56 -20.78 16.42
CA GLU A 37 4.21 -21.22 15.07
C GLU A 37 5.43 -21.75 14.30
N THR A 38 6.59 -21.07 14.39
CA THR A 38 7.79 -21.56 13.72
C THR A 38 8.38 -22.81 14.38
N GLU A 39 8.19 -23.00 15.68
CA GLU A 39 8.57 -24.23 16.37
C GLU A 39 7.71 -25.42 15.92
N SER A 40 6.39 -25.21 15.77
CA SER A 40 5.48 -26.28 15.34
C SER A 40 5.67 -26.71 13.88
N LEU A 41 6.15 -25.81 13.02
CA LEU A 41 6.50 -26.12 11.62
C LEU A 41 7.78 -26.97 11.49
N GLY A 42 8.60 -27.07 12.54
CA GLY A 42 9.72 -28.00 12.62
C GLY A 42 11.01 -27.57 11.88
N PRO A 43 11.89 -28.53 11.54
CA PRO A 43 13.28 -28.26 11.15
C PRO A 43 13.46 -27.39 9.90
N GLN A 44 12.49 -27.43 8.96
CA GLN A 44 12.57 -26.69 7.70
C GLN A 44 12.69 -25.17 7.90
N VAL A 45 12.07 -24.65 8.97
CA VAL A 45 12.08 -23.23 9.30
C VAL A 45 12.94 -22.90 10.53
N TYR A 46 13.79 -23.84 10.97
CA TYR A 46 14.60 -23.70 12.19
C TYR A 46 15.49 -22.44 12.16
N GLY A 47 16.14 -22.16 11.04
CA GLY A 47 16.94 -20.94 10.88
C GLY A 47 16.09 -19.66 11.01
N ALA A 48 14.87 -19.66 10.50
CA ALA A 48 13.95 -18.53 10.66
C ALA A 48 13.49 -18.36 12.12
N MET A 49 13.26 -19.47 12.82
CA MET A 49 12.93 -19.48 14.25
C MET A 49 14.08 -18.88 15.09
N LEU A 50 15.33 -19.26 14.81
CA LEU A 50 16.50 -18.70 15.50
C LEU A 50 16.60 -17.18 15.33
N ILE A 51 16.39 -16.69 14.11
CA ILE A 51 16.36 -15.25 13.82
C ILE A 51 15.25 -14.56 14.61
N LEU A 52 14.04 -15.15 14.66
CA LEU A 52 12.93 -14.56 15.41
C LEU A 52 13.25 -14.45 16.91
N LYS A 53 13.89 -15.47 17.49
CA LYS A 53 14.26 -15.48 18.92
C LYS A 53 15.29 -14.41 19.31
N GLN A 54 16.01 -13.84 18.34
CA GLN A 54 16.93 -12.72 18.58
C GLN A 54 16.21 -11.39 18.78
N PHE A 55 14.98 -11.26 18.28
CA PHE A 55 14.23 -10.00 18.38
C PHE A 55 13.50 -9.89 19.73
N PRO A 56 13.41 -8.68 20.30
CA PRO A 56 12.58 -8.42 21.46
C PRO A 56 11.13 -8.87 21.25
N ILE A 57 10.58 -9.50 22.28
CA ILE A 57 9.23 -10.07 22.26
C ILE A 57 8.22 -9.00 22.64
N HIS A 58 7.23 -8.77 21.77
CA HIS A 58 6.03 -8.03 22.08
C HIS A 58 4.94 -8.98 22.61
N GLN A 59 4.46 -8.73 23.82
CA GLN A 59 3.40 -9.52 24.43
C GLN A 59 2.06 -9.29 23.72
N CYS A 60 1.51 -10.34 23.11
CA CYS A 60 0.33 -10.24 22.24
C CYS A 60 -1.03 -10.43 22.96
N GLY A 61 -1.01 -10.76 24.26
CA GLY A 61 -2.20 -10.85 25.10
C GLY A 61 -3.10 -12.06 24.86
N HIS A 62 -2.67 -13.02 24.02
CA HIS A 62 -3.37 -14.28 23.82
C HIS A 62 -3.06 -15.25 24.98
N LYS A 63 -4.08 -15.89 25.55
CA LYS A 63 -3.91 -16.94 26.57
C LYS A 63 -3.27 -18.19 25.97
N ASP A 64 -3.87 -18.66 24.88
CA ASP A 64 -3.36 -19.79 24.10
C ASP A 64 -2.71 -19.26 22.81
N PRO A 65 -1.60 -19.87 22.36
CA PRO A 65 -0.94 -19.45 21.15
C PRO A 65 -1.85 -19.65 19.94
N VAL A 66 -2.06 -18.57 19.19
CA VAL A 66 -2.79 -18.58 17.92
C VAL A 66 -1.80 -18.50 16.76
N GLY A 67 -2.24 -18.85 15.55
CA GLY A 67 -1.43 -18.67 14.34
C GLY A 67 -0.91 -17.23 14.21
N ALA A 68 0.33 -17.07 13.76
CA ALA A 68 1.00 -15.77 13.67
C ALA A 68 0.23 -14.75 12.81
N PRO A 69 -0.42 -15.11 11.68
CA PRO A 69 -1.23 -14.18 10.92
C PRO A 69 -2.40 -13.60 11.73
N ASN A 70 -3.05 -14.43 12.55
CA ASN A 70 -4.16 -14.01 13.40
C ASN A 70 -3.66 -13.16 14.58
N CYS A 71 -2.53 -13.54 15.17
CA CYS A 71 -1.87 -12.76 16.22
C CYS A 71 -1.55 -11.34 15.73
N ILE A 72 -0.88 -11.22 14.59
CA ILE A 72 -0.49 -9.95 13.98
C ILE A 72 -1.73 -9.13 13.59
N ARG A 73 -2.76 -9.78 13.04
CA ARG A 73 -4.03 -9.11 12.70
C ARG A 73 -4.67 -8.47 13.93
N ASN A 74 -4.67 -9.16 15.07
CA ASN A 74 -5.20 -8.62 16.32
C ASN A 74 -4.37 -7.42 16.80
N MET A 75 -3.04 -7.48 16.67
CA MET A 75 -2.15 -6.35 17.03
C MET A 75 -2.35 -5.12 16.17
N LEU A 76 -2.52 -5.28 14.85
CA LEU A 76 -2.77 -4.16 13.93
C LEU A 76 -4.15 -3.53 14.19
N ASN A 77 -5.13 -4.31 14.63
CA ASN A 77 -6.48 -3.84 14.94
C ASN A 77 -7.07 -3.03 13.74
N ARG A 78 -7.99 -2.09 13.98
CA ARG A 78 -8.68 -1.34 12.92
C ARG A 78 -7.85 -0.24 12.27
N ASN A 79 -6.88 0.33 12.98
CA ASN A 79 -6.21 1.57 12.57
C ASN A 79 -4.72 1.61 12.95
N ASN A 80 -4.11 0.45 13.24
CA ASN A 80 -2.71 0.33 13.61
C ASN A 80 -2.27 1.36 14.68
N PRO A 81 -2.84 1.31 15.89
CA PRO A 81 -2.67 2.36 16.90
C PRO A 81 -1.20 2.58 17.28
N ASN A 82 -0.42 1.49 17.33
CA ASN A 82 1.00 1.49 17.68
C ASN A 82 1.91 1.75 16.48
N ARG A 83 1.34 2.02 15.30
CA ARG A 83 2.05 2.42 14.07
C ARG A 83 3.11 1.41 13.63
N TYR A 84 2.79 0.12 13.72
CA TYR A 84 3.69 -0.94 13.28
C TYR A 84 3.92 -0.89 11.76
N ILE A 85 5.16 -1.15 11.36
CA ILE A 85 5.49 -1.55 9.97
C ILE A 85 5.44 -3.06 9.94
N LEU A 86 4.60 -3.62 9.06
CA LEU A 86 4.45 -5.07 8.97
C LEU A 86 5.45 -5.66 7.98
N ALA A 87 6.38 -6.49 8.47
CA ALA A 87 7.30 -7.27 7.66
C ALA A 87 6.74 -8.69 7.43
N THR A 88 6.25 -9.01 6.22
CA THR A 88 5.69 -10.34 5.93
C THR A 88 5.79 -10.74 4.46
N GLN A 89 5.94 -12.05 4.21
CA GLN A 89 5.85 -12.65 2.88
C GLN A 89 4.52 -13.35 2.61
N ASP A 90 3.66 -13.43 3.62
CA ASP A 90 2.32 -14.00 3.48
C ASP A 90 1.41 -13.04 2.70
N ARG A 91 0.91 -13.50 1.54
CA ARG A 91 0.06 -12.71 0.65
C ARG A 91 -1.30 -12.39 1.25
N ASP A 92 -1.87 -13.26 2.07
CA ASP A 92 -3.18 -13.04 2.66
C ASP A 92 -3.10 -12.06 3.82
N LEU A 93 -2.03 -12.16 4.63
CA LEU A 93 -1.74 -11.15 5.64
C LEU A 93 -1.45 -9.77 5.00
N GLN A 94 -0.73 -9.72 3.88
CA GLN A 94 -0.53 -8.47 3.11
C GLN A 94 -1.87 -7.88 2.64
N LYS A 95 -2.79 -8.69 2.10
CA LYS A 95 -4.13 -8.22 1.68
C LYS A 95 -4.90 -7.61 2.85
N ILE A 96 -4.82 -8.23 4.03
CA ILE A 96 -5.47 -7.72 5.25
C ILE A 96 -4.83 -6.40 5.68
N ALA A 97 -3.50 -6.33 5.73
CA ALA A 97 -2.77 -5.12 6.11
C ALA A 97 -3.07 -3.94 5.19
N ARG A 98 -3.17 -4.14 3.86
CA ARG A 98 -3.59 -3.08 2.91
C ARG A 98 -4.96 -2.48 3.23
N ARG A 99 -5.87 -3.25 3.83
CA ARG A 99 -7.21 -2.79 4.22
C ARG A 99 -7.21 -1.99 5.50
N ILE A 100 -6.17 -2.09 6.32
CA ILE A 100 -6.00 -1.35 7.57
C ILE A 100 -5.22 -0.08 7.25
N PRO A 101 -5.80 1.11 7.44
CA PRO A 101 -5.10 2.35 7.17
C PRO A 101 -3.92 2.55 8.14
N GLY A 102 -2.85 3.17 7.64
CA GLY A 102 -1.67 3.46 8.45
C GLY A 102 -0.78 2.24 8.74
N THR A 103 -0.88 1.18 7.93
CA THR A 103 -0.03 -0.02 8.04
C THR A 103 0.92 -0.11 6.84
N PRO A 104 2.17 0.37 6.96
CA PRO A 104 3.19 0.14 5.93
C PRO A 104 3.53 -1.35 5.84
N LEU A 105 3.77 -1.81 4.62
CA LEU A 105 4.10 -3.21 4.32
C LEU A 105 5.54 -3.32 3.82
N LEU A 106 6.30 -4.22 4.42
CA LEU A 106 7.67 -4.52 4.06
C LEU A 106 7.77 -6.01 3.68
N TYR A 107 8.36 -6.31 2.55
CA TYR A 107 8.60 -7.69 2.09
C TYR A 107 9.95 -7.76 1.37
N ILE A 108 10.46 -8.95 1.13
CA ILE A 108 11.72 -9.13 0.38
C ILE A 108 11.36 -9.51 -1.05
N HIS A 109 11.90 -8.75 -2.01
CA HIS A 109 11.83 -9.08 -3.42
C HIS A 109 13.24 -9.37 -3.92
N ASN A 110 13.46 -10.56 -4.47
CA ASN A 110 14.78 -11.09 -4.84
C ASN A 110 15.74 -11.11 -3.64
N LYS A 111 16.58 -10.08 -3.48
CA LYS A 111 17.56 -9.94 -2.39
C LYS A 111 17.48 -8.59 -1.68
N ALA A 112 16.40 -7.85 -1.87
CA ALA A 112 16.26 -6.50 -1.31
C ALA A 112 14.97 -6.39 -0.48
N PRO A 113 15.02 -5.80 0.73
CA PRO A 113 13.82 -5.36 1.41
C PRO A 113 13.14 -4.27 0.56
N THR A 114 11.83 -4.39 0.39
CA THR A 114 11.01 -3.49 -0.42
C THR A 114 9.85 -3.00 0.43
N LEU A 115 9.81 -1.70 0.68
CA LEU A 115 8.68 -1.02 1.29
C LEU A 115 7.60 -0.78 0.22
N GLU A 116 6.40 -1.30 0.46
CA GLU A 116 5.28 -1.11 -0.43
C GLU A 116 4.77 0.34 -0.37
N GLN A 117 4.27 0.83 -1.51
CA GLN A 117 3.58 2.11 -1.54
C GLN A 117 2.36 2.10 -0.61
N PRO A 118 2.01 3.25 0.01
CA PRO A 118 0.87 3.33 0.91
C PRO A 118 -0.42 2.86 0.25
N SER A 119 -1.21 2.07 0.99
CA SER A 119 -2.49 1.56 0.47
C SER A 119 -3.44 2.69 0.10
N PHE A 120 -4.34 2.44 -0.85
CA PHE A 120 -5.33 3.44 -1.29
C PHE A 120 -6.10 4.07 -0.11
N LYS A 121 -6.48 3.25 0.89
CA LYS A 121 -7.15 3.74 2.10
C LYS A 121 -6.26 4.67 2.93
N THR A 122 -4.99 4.31 3.11
CA THR A 122 -4.03 5.15 3.84
C THR A 122 -3.81 6.47 3.13
N SER A 123 -3.55 6.43 1.81
CA SER A 123 -3.38 7.61 0.98
C SER A 123 -4.61 8.51 0.97
N PHE A 124 -5.81 7.92 0.88
CA PHE A 124 -7.08 8.66 0.93
C PHE A 124 -7.27 9.37 2.27
N ILE A 125 -7.04 8.69 3.40
CA ILE A 125 -7.15 9.29 4.73
C ILE A 125 -6.08 10.37 4.94
N ALA A 126 -4.85 10.12 4.51
CA ALA A 126 -3.76 11.10 4.58
C ALA A 126 -4.10 12.35 3.76
N GLN A 127 -4.59 12.19 2.53
CA GLN A 127 -5.00 13.31 1.69
C GLN A 127 -6.20 14.06 2.27
N LYS A 128 -7.17 13.34 2.86
CA LYS A 128 -8.31 13.96 3.56
C LYS A 128 -7.85 14.77 4.77
N LYS A 129 -6.92 14.24 5.57
CA LYS A 129 -6.33 14.97 6.72
C LYS A 129 -5.58 16.21 6.25
N LEU A 130 -4.73 16.06 5.22
CA LEU A 130 -3.98 17.17 4.64
C LEU A 130 -4.92 18.26 4.11
N ARG A 131 -5.98 17.87 3.38
CA ARG A 131 -7.02 18.80 2.93
C ARG A 131 -7.69 19.50 4.10
N ASN A 132 -8.10 18.78 5.13
CA ASN A 132 -8.74 19.42 6.29
C ASN A 132 -7.81 20.42 7.00
N SER A 133 -6.50 20.16 7.04
CA SER A 133 -5.52 21.05 7.67
C SER A 133 -5.08 22.22 6.79
N CYS A 134 -5.05 22.06 5.47
CA CYS A 134 -4.56 23.06 4.52
C CYS A 134 -5.66 23.79 3.75
N GLU A 135 -6.89 23.27 3.72
CA GLU A 135 -7.98 23.91 3.00
C GLU A 135 -8.46 25.14 3.76
N LEU A 136 -8.41 26.28 3.07
CA LEU A 136 -9.06 27.51 3.49
C LEU A 136 -10.55 27.27 3.81
N SER A 137 -11.02 27.93 4.86
CA SER A 137 -12.42 27.98 5.23
C SER A 137 -13.26 28.57 4.09
N LYS A 138 -14.58 28.34 4.14
CA LYS A 138 -15.49 28.82 3.10
C LYS A 138 -15.48 30.35 2.99
N THR A 139 -15.26 31.06 4.09
CA THR A 139 -15.18 32.52 4.16
C THR A 139 -13.88 33.01 3.54
N GLU A 140 -12.73 32.42 3.91
CA GLU A 140 -11.44 32.75 3.31
C GLU A 140 -11.43 32.49 1.80
N LYS A 141 -12.03 31.38 1.34
CA LYS A 141 -12.19 31.08 -0.09
C LYS A 141 -13.05 32.11 -0.84
N LYS A 142 -14.04 32.73 -0.18
CA LYS A 142 -14.87 33.80 -0.77
C LYS A 142 -14.08 35.10 -0.83
N ALA A 143 -13.45 35.51 0.28
CA ALA A 143 -12.62 36.70 0.34
C ALA A 143 -11.49 36.68 -0.71
N LEU A 144 -10.82 35.53 -0.89
CA LEU A 144 -9.80 35.36 -1.93
C LEU A 144 -10.36 35.47 -3.36
N LYS A 145 -11.59 35.03 -3.61
CA LYS A 145 -12.23 35.19 -4.92
C LYS A 145 -12.56 36.64 -5.19
N GLU A 146 -13.15 37.34 -4.22
CA GLU A 146 -13.47 38.75 -4.30
C GLU A 146 -12.21 39.60 -4.53
N TYR A 147 -11.15 39.33 -3.77
CA TYR A 147 -9.86 40.00 -3.94
C TYR A 147 -9.25 39.73 -5.33
N LYS A 148 -9.28 38.48 -5.80
CA LYS A 148 -8.82 38.15 -7.16
C LYS A 148 -9.60 38.89 -8.23
N THR A 149 -10.92 38.97 -8.12
CA THR A 149 -11.76 39.71 -9.09
C THR A 149 -11.52 41.22 -9.03
N ALA A 150 -11.24 41.77 -7.85
CA ALA A 150 -10.94 43.20 -7.69
C ALA A 150 -9.59 43.58 -8.31
N VAL A 151 -8.57 42.73 -8.18
CA VAL A 151 -7.20 43.01 -8.68
C VAL A 151 -7.02 42.65 -10.16
N LEU A 152 -7.55 41.50 -10.59
CA LEU A 152 -7.30 40.96 -11.94
C LEU A 152 -8.48 41.18 -12.91
N GLY A 153 -9.60 41.71 -12.44
CA GLY A 153 -10.85 41.79 -13.20
C GLY A 153 -11.59 40.45 -13.32
N PRO A 154 -12.77 40.43 -13.94
CA PRO A 154 -13.55 39.21 -14.14
C PRO A 154 -12.83 38.22 -15.07
N GLU A 155 -12.75 36.94 -14.67
CA GLU A 155 -12.15 35.90 -15.52
C GLU A 155 -12.91 35.79 -16.87
N PRO A 156 -12.19 35.77 -18.02
CA PRO A 156 -12.83 35.60 -19.31
C PRO A 156 -13.51 34.23 -19.39
N PRO A 157 -14.68 34.12 -20.04
CA PRO A 157 -15.42 32.86 -20.12
C PRO A 157 -14.56 31.78 -20.76
N LYS A 158 -14.39 30.64 -20.06
CA LYS A 158 -13.69 29.46 -20.60
C LYS A 158 -14.36 29.05 -21.90
N ARG A 159 -13.70 29.33 -23.03
CA ARG A 159 -14.18 28.94 -24.37
C ARG A 159 -14.37 27.43 -24.39
N ARG A 160 -15.62 26.97 -24.39
CA ARG A 160 -15.94 25.56 -24.64
C ARG A 160 -15.39 25.20 -26.01
N ARG A 161 -14.30 24.43 -26.05
CA ARG A 161 -13.85 23.80 -27.31
C ARG A 161 -15.03 23.00 -27.84
N LYS A 162 -15.59 23.42 -28.99
CA LYS A 162 -16.65 22.65 -29.67
C LYS A 162 -16.10 21.24 -29.87
N LYS A 163 -16.80 20.23 -29.33
CA LYS A 163 -16.52 18.83 -29.69
C LYS A 163 -16.61 18.75 -31.21
N LYS A 164 -15.50 18.44 -31.88
CA LYS A 164 -15.55 18.12 -33.32
C LYS A 164 -16.55 16.98 -33.47
N LYS A 165 -17.54 17.11 -34.37
CA LYS A 165 -18.43 16.00 -34.70
C LYS A 165 -17.52 14.86 -35.19
N GLY A 166 -17.44 13.78 -34.43
CA GLY A 166 -16.68 12.61 -34.83
C GLY A 166 -17.28 12.09 -36.13
N GLY A 167 -16.44 11.90 -37.15
CA GLY A 167 -16.85 11.11 -38.30
C GLY A 167 -17.23 9.69 -37.85
N PRO A 168 -18.08 8.98 -38.60
CA PRO A 168 -18.36 7.58 -38.30
C PRO A 168 -17.04 6.81 -38.18
N ASN A 169 -16.94 5.96 -37.16
CA ASN A 169 -15.77 5.14 -36.89
C ASN A 169 -15.33 4.42 -38.18
N PRO A 170 -14.08 4.59 -38.65
CA PRO A 170 -13.62 4.03 -39.93
C PRO A 170 -13.71 2.49 -40.02
N LEU A 171 -13.85 1.79 -38.89
CA LEU A 171 -14.09 0.35 -38.84
C LEU A 171 -15.57 -0.05 -39.03
N SER A 172 -16.50 0.90 -38.99
CA SER A 172 -17.96 0.68 -39.05
C SER A 172 -18.54 0.86 -40.47
N CYS A 173 -17.75 1.35 -41.42
CA CYS A 173 -18.13 1.39 -42.83
C CYS A 173 -17.90 0.01 -43.46
N LYS A 174 -18.98 -0.74 -43.72
CA LYS A 174 -18.92 -1.98 -44.52
C LYS A 174 -18.20 -1.67 -45.84
N LYS A 175 -17.16 -2.45 -46.18
CA LYS A 175 -16.43 -2.31 -47.44
C LYS A 175 -17.40 -2.40 -48.63
N LYS A 176 -17.22 -1.53 -49.62
CA LYS A 176 -18.02 -1.51 -50.85
C LYS A 176 -17.91 -2.87 -51.55
N LYS A 177 -19.01 -3.61 -51.67
CA LYS A 177 -19.06 -4.85 -52.46
C LYS A 177 -18.98 -4.49 -53.94
N LYS A 178 -18.03 -5.07 -54.68
CA LYS A 178 -18.01 -5.03 -56.15
C LYS A 178 -19.14 -5.93 -56.66
N LYS A 179 -19.98 -5.42 -57.58
CA LYS A 179 -20.93 -6.25 -58.31
C LYS A 179 -20.15 -7.03 -59.37
N THR A 180 -20.22 -8.36 -59.33
CA THR A 180 -19.74 -9.22 -60.41
C THR A 180 -20.65 -9.01 -61.61
N GLN A 181 -20.10 -8.56 -62.74
CA GLN A 181 -20.81 -8.59 -64.02
C GLN A 181 -20.87 -10.06 -64.44
N GLN A 182 -22.08 -10.60 -64.61
CA GLN A 182 -22.26 -11.87 -65.32
C GLN A 182 -22.25 -11.54 -66.80
N GLU A 183 -21.27 -12.09 -67.52
CA GLU A 183 -21.23 -12.12 -68.97
C GLU A 183 -22.35 -13.04 -69.48
N ASN A 184 -23.12 -12.53 -70.44
CA ASN A 184 -23.74 -13.27 -71.52
C ASN A 184 -23.48 -12.49 -72.80
#